data_AF-A0A4U8T671-F1
#
_entry.id   AF-A0A4U8T671-F1
#
_cell.length_a   1.000
_cell.length_b   1.000
_cell.length_c   1.000
_cell.angle_alpha   90.00
_cell.angle_beta   90.00
_cell.angle_gamma   90.00
#
_symmetry.space_group_name_H-M   'P 1'
#
loop_
_entity.id
_entity.type
_entity.pdbx_description
1 polymer ?
#
loop_
_entity_poly.entity_id
_entity_poly.type
_entity_poly.pdbx_seq_one_letter_code
_entity_poly.pdbx_strand_id
1 'polypeptide(L)'
;MNNKQQIQKLRDNAELAQASYGYFHLIGKKIKNEKKYGDKKNKPITQTDILDLTYNKHIAVKSNPHKPDDEIKVGKLDGDMTPTQAKRFFSRYDLLIHQPNTESGFSATLFGEKRKQRNTESKGVI
;
A
#
# COMPACT_ATOMS: atom_id res chain seq x y z
N MET A 1 13.93 29.12 -6.01
CA MET A 1 14.02 27.76 -5.43
C MET A 1 15.48 27.33 -5.51
N ASN A 2 16.11 26.98 -4.40
CA ASN A 2 17.54 26.61 -4.39
C ASN A 2 17.75 25.13 -4.77
N ASN A 3 18.99 24.74 -5.05
CA ASN A 3 19.34 23.36 -5.45
C ASN A 3 18.87 22.32 -4.43
N LYS A 4 18.96 22.61 -3.12
CA LYS A 4 18.49 21.69 -2.07
C LYS A 4 16.97 21.45 -2.16
N GLN A 5 16.19 22.50 -2.39
CA GLN A 5 14.74 22.41 -2.58
C GLN A 5 14.38 21.62 -3.84
N GLN A 6 15.14 21.79 -4.93
CA GLN A 6 14.93 21.02 -6.16
C GLN A 6 15.22 19.53 -5.96
N ILE A 7 16.34 19.18 -5.32
CA ILE A 7 16.71 17.78 -5.01
C ILE A 7 15.63 17.15 -4.12
N GLN A 8 15.14 17.86 -3.10
CA GLN A 8 14.08 17.35 -2.24
C GLN A 8 12.79 17.06 -3.02
N LYS A 9 12.40 17.96 -3.93
CA LYS A 9 11.21 17.78 -4.78
C LYS A 9 11.35 16.58 -5.71
N LEU A 10 12.53 16.38 -6.31
CA LEU A 10 12.79 15.21 -7.16
C LEU A 10 12.69 13.90 -6.37
N ARG A 11 13.27 13.86 -5.17
CA ARG A 11 13.18 12.71 -4.28
C ARG A 11 11.75 12.41 -3.87
N ASP A 12 11.00 13.42 -3.46
CA ASP A 12 9.61 13.25 -3.02
C ASP A 12 8.72 12.74 -4.16
N ASN A 13 8.91 13.26 -5.37
CA ASN A 13 8.20 12.79 -6.55
C ASN A 13 8.59 11.36 -6.94
N ALA A 14 9.86 10.97 -6.80
CA ALA A 14 10.31 9.61 -7.04
C ALA A 14 9.72 8.62 -6.03
N GLU A 15 9.70 8.96 -4.73
CA GLU A 15 9.07 8.13 -3.70
C GLU A 15 7.54 8.00 -3.92
N LEU A 16 6.86 9.07 -4.35
CA LEU A 16 5.43 9.03 -4.71
C LEU A 16 5.16 8.12 -5.92
N ALA A 17 5.98 8.24 -6.98
CA ALA A 17 5.87 7.40 -8.16
C ALA A 17 6.16 5.92 -7.86
N GLN A 18 7.13 5.65 -6.98
CA GLN A 18 7.40 4.28 -6.52
C GLN A 18 6.19 3.74 -5.75
N ALA A 19 5.67 4.50 -4.77
CA ALA A 19 4.54 4.10 -3.95
C ALA A 19 3.25 3.89 -4.76
N SER A 20 3.04 4.61 -5.87
CA SER A 20 1.80 4.52 -6.64
C SER A 20 1.55 3.15 -7.28
N TYR A 21 2.60 2.34 -7.45
CA TYR A 21 2.49 0.97 -7.97
C TYR A 21 2.01 -0.05 -6.93
N GLY A 22 1.90 0.33 -5.65
CA GLY A 22 1.45 -0.58 -4.60
C GLY A 22 0.02 -1.09 -4.81
N TYR A 23 -0.20 -2.40 -4.60
CA TYR A 23 -1.51 -3.03 -4.65
C TYR A 23 -2.38 -2.75 -3.42
N PHE A 24 -2.77 -1.49 -3.22
CA PHE A 24 -3.53 -1.06 -2.03
C PHE A 24 -4.95 -1.63 -1.93
N HIS A 25 -5.52 -2.18 -3.02
CA HIS A 25 -6.77 -2.96 -2.97
C HIS A 25 -6.66 -4.23 -2.11
N LEU A 26 -5.44 -4.65 -1.74
CA LEU A 26 -5.19 -5.77 -0.83
C LEU A 26 -5.20 -5.38 0.66
N ILE A 27 -5.30 -4.09 1.00
CA ILE A 27 -5.43 -3.64 2.39
C ILE A 27 -6.63 -4.33 3.06
N GLY A 28 -6.44 -4.77 4.30
CA GLY A 28 -7.46 -5.46 5.10
C GLY A 28 -7.66 -6.94 4.73
N LYS A 29 -7.17 -7.41 3.57
CA LYS A 29 -7.11 -8.84 3.27
C LYS A 29 -6.08 -9.52 4.18
N LYS A 30 -6.16 -10.84 4.32
CA LYS A 30 -5.24 -11.60 5.19
C LYS A 30 -4.05 -12.11 4.39
N ILE A 31 -2.90 -12.24 5.04
CA ILE A 31 -1.83 -13.09 4.51
C ILE A 31 -2.20 -14.55 4.73
N LYS A 32 -1.98 -15.38 3.70
CA LYS A 32 -2.25 -16.82 3.71
C LYS A 32 -1.70 -17.51 4.97
N ASN A 33 -2.41 -18.50 5.49
CA ASN A 33 -2.01 -19.23 6.70
C ASN A 33 -0.86 -20.23 6.47
N GLU A 34 0.34 -19.74 6.15
CA GLU A 34 1.51 -20.61 5.94
C GLU A 34 2.63 -20.27 6.93
N LYS A 35 3.31 -21.32 7.42
CA LYS A 35 4.43 -21.17 8.38
C LYS A 35 5.52 -20.23 7.88
N LYS A 36 5.79 -20.22 6.57
CA LYS A 36 6.83 -19.38 5.95
C LYS A 36 6.60 -17.87 6.11
N TYR A 37 5.37 -17.45 6.40
CA TYR A 37 5.03 -16.04 6.64
C TYR A 37 5.17 -15.64 8.12
N GLY A 38 5.67 -16.54 8.97
CA GLY A 38 6.00 -16.29 10.36
C GLY A 38 4.84 -15.64 11.11
N ASP A 39 5.13 -14.53 11.79
CA ASP A 39 4.15 -13.79 12.58
C ASP A 39 3.12 -13.04 11.74
N LYS A 40 3.31 -12.91 10.43
CA LYS A 40 2.39 -12.15 9.56
C LYS A 40 1.27 -13.02 8.98
N LYS A 41 1.38 -14.36 9.04
CA LYS A 41 0.31 -15.28 8.61
C LYS A 41 -1.01 -14.96 9.32
N ASN A 42 -2.12 -15.07 8.62
CA ASN A 42 -3.48 -14.75 9.09
C ASN A 42 -3.71 -13.32 9.59
N LYS A 43 -2.72 -12.44 9.54
CA LYS A 43 -2.88 -11.04 9.93
C LYS A 43 -3.38 -10.21 8.75
N PRO A 44 -4.16 -9.14 9.02
CA PRO A 44 -4.54 -8.21 7.98
C PRO A 44 -3.31 -7.50 7.41
N ILE A 45 -3.37 -7.25 6.11
CA ILE A 45 -2.41 -6.44 5.37
C ILE A 45 -2.69 -4.97 5.66
N THR A 46 -1.66 -4.25 6.06
CA THR A 46 -1.66 -2.80 6.26
C THR A 46 -1.10 -2.09 5.03
N GLN A 47 -1.34 -0.79 4.91
CA GLN A 47 -0.77 0.01 3.83
C GLN A 47 0.77 -0.03 3.78
N THR A 48 1.42 -0.09 4.95
CA THR A 48 2.89 -0.19 5.05
C THR A 48 3.38 -1.52 4.49
N ASP A 49 2.66 -2.61 4.75
CA ASP A 49 3.06 -3.94 4.27
C ASP A 49 3.05 -4.04 2.74
N ILE A 50 2.18 -3.26 2.07
CA ILE A 50 2.09 -3.23 0.60
C ILE A 50 3.39 -2.74 -0.03
N LEU A 51 4.02 -1.72 0.56
CA LEU A 51 5.25 -1.13 0.02
C LEU A 51 6.52 -1.79 0.57
N ASP A 52 6.44 -2.47 1.71
CA ASP A 52 7.59 -3.05 2.39
C ASP A 52 8.08 -4.34 1.70
N LEU A 53 9.32 -4.30 1.22
CA LEU A 53 10.03 -5.39 0.56
C LEU A 53 10.08 -6.68 1.39
N THR A 54 10.02 -6.59 2.72
CA THR A 54 9.99 -7.76 3.62
C THR A 54 8.80 -8.67 3.32
N TYR A 55 7.67 -8.07 2.93
CA TYR A 55 6.45 -8.81 2.62
C TYR A 55 6.28 -9.09 1.13
N ASN A 56 7.28 -8.77 0.31
CA ASN A 56 7.26 -9.11 -1.11
C ASN A 56 7.01 -10.63 -1.26
N LYS A 57 6.18 -10.97 -2.24
CA LYS A 57 5.73 -12.33 -2.54
C LYS A 57 4.83 -12.99 -1.50
N HIS A 58 4.44 -12.29 -0.43
CA HIS A 58 3.39 -12.79 0.45
C HIS A 58 2.06 -12.86 -0.31
N ILE A 59 1.30 -13.91 -0.05
CA ILE A 59 0.04 -14.16 -0.76
C ILE A 59 -1.11 -13.60 0.07
N ALA A 60 -1.89 -12.72 -0.56
CA ALA A 60 -3.11 -12.19 0.00
C ALA A 60 -4.28 -13.14 -0.30
N VAL A 61 -5.10 -13.40 0.72
CA VAL A 61 -6.26 -14.29 0.65
C VAL A 61 -7.52 -13.63 1.23
N LYS A 62 -8.67 -14.13 0.80
CA LYS A 62 -9.98 -13.89 1.44
C LYS A 62 -10.62 -15.23 1.80
N SER A 63 -11.47 -15.24 2.82
CA SER A 63 -12.27 -16.41 3.16
C SER A 63 -13.19 -16.80 2.01
N ASN A 64 -13.34 -18.11 1.77
CA ASN A 64 -14.29 -18.63 0.81
C ASN A 64 -15.71 -18.61 1.41
N PRO A 65 -16.69 -17.91 0.82
CA PRO A 65 -18.06 -17.87 1.34
C PRO A 65 -18.75 -19.25 1.35
N HIS A 66 -18.32 -20.16 0.48
CA HIS A 66 -18.94 -21.48 0.30
C HIS A 66 -18.27 -22.56 1.16
N LYS A 67 -17.06 -22.31 1.68
CA LYS A 67 -16.26 -23.25 2.47
C LYS A 67 -15.46 -22.47 3.52
N PRO A 68 -15.94 -22.41 4.79
CA PRO A 68 -15.34 -21.55 5.83
C PRO A 68 -13.85 -21.79 6.09
N ASP A 69 -13.38 -23.02 5.90
CA ASP A 69 -11.98 -23.41 6.12
C ASP A 69 -11.09 -23.22 4.88
N ASP A 70 -11.64 -22.70 3.78
CA ASP A 70 -10.94 -22.52 2.51
C ASP A 70 -10.60 -21.04 2.25
N GLU A 71 -9.45 -20.82 1.61
CA GLU A 71 -8.89 -19.50 1.34
C GLU A 71 -8.75 -19.27 -0.17
N ILE A 72 -9.37 -18.20 -0.67
CA ILE A 72 -9.25 -17.79 -2.07
C ILE A 72 -8.09 -16.81 -2.20
N LYS A 73 -7.10 -17.12 -3.04
CA LYS A 73 -6.03 -16.19 -3.40
C LYS A 73 -6.61 -14.99 -4.14
N VAL A 74 -6.31 -13.79 -3.65
CA VAL A 74 -6.76 -12.52 -4.25
C VAL A 74 -5.61 -11.69 -4.80
N GLY A 75 -4.38 -11.97 -4.40
CA GLY A 75 -3.24 -11.20 -4.89
C GLY A 75 -1.92 -11.66 -4.29
N LYS A 76 -0.87 -10.92 -4.63
CA LYS A 76 0.49 -11.12 -4.14
C LYS A 76 1.08 -9.74 -3.89
N LEU A 77 1.69 -9.56 -2.72
CA LEU A 77 2.38 -8.32 -2.36
C LEU A 77 3.67 -8.21 -3.18
N ASP A 78 4.01 -6.99 -3.59
CA ASP A 78 5.12 -6.69 -4.50
C ASP A 78 5.97 -5.49 -4.05
N GLY A 79 5.85 -5.10 -2.78
CA GLY A 79 6.62 -4.00 -2.19
C GLY A 79 8.12 -4.09 -2.48
N ASP A 80 8.72 -2.93 -2.69
CA ASP A 80 10.12 -2.72 -3.09
C ASP A 80 10.86 -1.70 -2.20
N MET A 81 10.14 -1.06 -1.27
CA MET A 81 10.72 -0.13 -0.31
C MET A 81 11.35 -0.90 0.85
N THR A 82 12.45 -0.38 1.39
CA THR A 82 12.95 -0.88 2.68
C THR A 82 11.90 -0.67 3.79
N PRO A 83 11.88 -1.48 4.85
CA PRO A 83 10.87 -1.35 5.92
C PRO A 83 10.80 0.05 6.52
N THR A 84 11.97 0.67 6.71
CA THR A 84 12.07 2.03 7.25
C THR A 84 11.60 3.08 6.25
N GLN A 85 11.84 2.88 4.96
CA GLN A 85 11.35 3.78 3.91
C GLN A 85 9.83 3.74 3.82
N ALA A 86 9.20 2.56 3.79
CA ALA A 86 7.74 2.42 3.78
C ALA A 86 7.10 3.12 5.00
N LYS A 87 7.66 2.92 6.20
CA LYS A 87 7.20 3.60 7.43
C LYS A 87 7.32 5.12 7.35
N ARG A 88 8.45 5.63 6.84
CA ARG A 88 8.68 7.08 6.66
C ARG A 88 7.79 7.69 5.57
N PHE A 89 7.47 6.93 4.53
CA PHE A 89 6.56 7.37 3.50
C PHE A 89 5.17 7.63 4.11
N PHE A 90 4.60 6.65 4.82
CA PHE A 90 3.29 6.79 5.45
C PHE A 90 3.28 7.70 6.69
N SER A 91 4.44 8.10 7.24
CA SER A 91 4.48 9.18 8.23
C SER A 91 4.31 10.56 7.61
N ARG A 92 4.54 10.70 6.30
CA ARG A 92 4.43 11.95 5.53
C ARG A 92 3.17 12.03 4.68
N TYR A 93 2.72 10.92 4.12
CA TYR A 93 1.61 10.86 3.18
C TYR A 93 0.46 10.00 3.72
N ASP A 94 -0.77 10.43 3.45
CA ASP A 94 -1.96 9.60 3.57
C ASP A 94 -2.33 9.02 2.20
N LEU A 95 -2.72 7.75 2.19
CA LEU A 95 -3.42 7.15 1.05
C LEU A 95 -4.85 7.71 1.02
N LEU A 96 -5.17 8.53 0.02
CA LEU A 96 -6.50 9.15 -0.10
C LEU A 96 -7.42 8.30 -0.96
N ILE A 97 -6.95 7.90 -2.15
CA ILE A 97 -7.72 7.11 -3.11
C ILE A 97 -6.79 6.09 -3.75
N HIS A 98 -7.28 4.88 -3.94
CA HIS A 98 -6.65 3.88 -4.80
C HIS A 98 -7.68 3.30 -5.75
N GLN A 99 -7.37 3.37 -7.03
CA GLN A 99 -8.11 2.72 -8.09
C GLN A 99 -7.27 1.53 -8.60
N PRO A 100 -7.69 0.28 -8.36
CA PRO A 100 -6.97 -0.91 -8.82
C PRO A 100 -7.09 -1.05 -10.34
N ASN A 101 -6.15 -1.76 -10.96
CA ASN A 101 -6.10 -1.97 -12.42
C ASN A 101 -7.48 -2.28 -13.02
N THR A 102 -7.92 -1.45 -13.96
CA THR A 102 -9.08 -1.72 -14.81
C THR A 102 -8.75 -2.76 -15.88
N GLU A 103 -9.77 -3.21 -16.61
CA GLU A 103 -9.60 -4.07 -17.80
C GLU A 103 -8.72 -3.42 -18.88
N SER A 104 -8.65 -2.08 -18.92
CA SER A 104 -7.76 -1.32 -19.80
C SER A 104 -6.33 -1.17 -19.26
N GLY A 105 -6.01 -1.75 -18.10
CA GLY A 105 -4.69 -1.67 -17.46
C GLY A 105 -4.40 -0.34 -16.75
N PHE A 106 -5.40 0.53 -16.57
CA PHE A 106 -5.24 1.79 -15.86
C PHE A 106 -5.33 1.57 -14.35
N SER A 107 -4.37 2.08 -13.59
CA SER A 107 -4.47 2.26 -12.14
C SER A 107 -4.00 3.65 -11.74
N ALA A 108 -4.54 4.14 -10.64
CA ALA A 108 -4.15 5.41 -10.06
C ALA A 108 -4.19 5.33 -8.54
N THR A 109 -3.17 5.91 -7.91
CA THR A 109 -3.11 6.06 -6.46
C THR A 109 -2.85 7.52 -6.11
N LEU A 110 -3.74 8.12 -5.34
CA LEU A 110 -3.63 9.49 -4.88
C LEU A 110 -3.16 9.52 -3.43
N PHE A 111 -2.01 10.17 -3.21
CA PHE A 111 -1.48 10.43 -1.88
C PHE A 111 -1.59 11.91 -1.53
N GLY A 112 -1.98 12.19 -0.28
CA GLY A 112 -2.02 13.54 0.27
C GLY A 112 -0.87 13.76 1.25
N GLU A 113 -0.04 14.78 1.04
CA GLU A 113 0.98 15.14 2.04
C GLU A 113 0.31 15.70 3.30
N LYS A 114 0.50 15.02 4.43
CA LYS A 114 -0.16 15.31 5.72
C LYS A 114 -0.04 16.78 6.15
N ARG A 115 1.12 17.40 5.94
CA ARG A 115 1.38 18.79 6.33
C ARG A 115 0.69 19.82 5.43
N LYS A 116 0.26 19.43 4.24
CA LYS A 116 -0.39 20.30 3.26
C LYS A 116 -1.91 20.09 3.20
N GLN A 117 -2.42 19.04 3.83
CA GLN A 117 -3.85 18.86 4.07
C GLN A 117 -4.31 19.91 5.09
N ARG A 118 -4.70 21.09 4.61
CA ARG A 118 -5.27 22.15 5.43
C ARG A 118 -6.75 21.83 5.65
N ASN A 119 -7.10 21.49 6.88
CA ASN A 119 -8.45 21.37 7.43
C ASN A 119 -9.35 20.24 6.86
N THR A 120 -9.93 19.51 7.80
CA THR A 120 -10.60 18.21 7.73
C THR A 120 -11.96 18.20 7.01
N GLU A 121 -12.22 19.12 6.09
CA GLU A 121 -13.53 19.26 5.42
C GLU A 121 -13.64 18.49 4.10
N SER A 122 -12.54 18.02 3.53
CA SER A 122 -12.52 17.24 2.29
C SER A 122 -12.41 15.72 2.50
N LYS A 123 -12.59 15.23 3.74
CA LYS A 123 -12.76 13.80 3.99
C LYS A 123 -14.18 13.43 3.60
N GLY A 124 -14.37 13.15 2.31
CA GLY A 124 -15.58 12.52 1.81
C GLY A 124 -15.88 11.30 2.67
N VAL A 125 -17.01 11.37 3.38
CA VAL A 125 -17.65 10.22 4.00
C VAL A 125 -17.89 9.21 2.88
N ILE A 126 -17.22 8.07 2.95
CA ILE A 126 -17.56 6.87 2.18
C ILE A 126 -18.47 6.03 3.08
#